data_AF-A0A972WYM5-F1
#
_entry.id   AF-A0A972WYM5-F1
#
_cell.length_a   1.000
_cell.length_b   1.000
_cell.length_c   1.000
_cell.angle_alpha   90.00
_cell.angle_beta   90.00
_cell.angle_gamma   90.00
#
_symmetry.space_group_name_H-M   'P 1'
#
loop_
_entity.id
_entity.type
_entity.pdbx_description
1 polymer ?
#
loop_
_entity_poly.entity_id
_entity_poly.type
_entity_poly.pdbx_seq_one_letter_code
_entity_poly.pdbx_strand_id
1 'polypeptide(L)'
;MTANSISERFVERRLRRGTQTMRELRDQLKITDEQLEFFSDEARDKEVRAMVAETPDSALEHHQAQQHLEVFQRHHDYLVSAIAEHEARQDQLLDKLTD
;
A
#
# COMPACT_ATOMS: atom_id res chain seq x y z
N MET A 1 3.35 35.92 -23.51
CA MET A 1 2.97 35.58 -22.12
C MET A 1 1.87 34.51 -22.02
N THR A 2 1.65 33.66 -23.03
CA THR A 2 0.54 32.66 -23.06
C THR A 2 0.99 31.21 -22.92
N ALA A 3 2.25 30.88 -23.23
CA ALA A 3 2.77 29.53 -23.10
C ALA A 3 2.96 29.11 -21.62
N ASN A 4 3.38 30.05 -20.76
CA ASN A 4 3.59 29.77 -19.33
C ASN A 4 2.28 29.43 -18.60
N SER A 5 1.22 30.21 -18.84
CA SER A 5 -0.08 30.00 -18.18
C SER A 5 -0.80 28.72 -18.62
N ILE A 6 -0.52 28.23 -19.83
CA ILE A 6 -1.01 26.91 -20.27
C ILE A 6 -0.21 25.81 -19.58
N SER A 7 1.13 25.91 -19.54
CA SER A 7 2.01 24.95 -18.88
C SER A 7 1.70 24.83 -17.38
N GLU A 8 1.57 25.96 -16.68
CA GLU A 8 1.17 26.04 -15.25
C GLU A 8 -0.15 25.30 -15.00
N ARG A 9 -1.20 25.57 -15.80
CA ARG A 9 -2.50 24.88 -15.67
C ARG A 9 -2.40 23.36 -15.88
N PHE A 10 -1.52 22.90 -16.77
CA PHE A 10 -1.27 21.48 -16.97
C PHE A 10 -0.59 20.85 -15.76
N VAL A 11 0.39 21.54 -15.17
CA VAL A 11 1.10 21.10 -13.96
C VAL A 11 0.14 21.08 -12.77
N GLU A 12 -0.64 22.14 -12.54
CA GLU A 12 -1.68 22.19 -11.50
C GLU A 12 -2.69 21.05 -11.63
N ARG A 13 -3.18 20.79 -12.84
CA ARG A 13 -4.11 19.67 -13.08
C ARG A 13 -3.47 18.32 -12.76
N ARG A 14 -2.18 18.14 -13.08
CA ARG A 14 -1.45 16.91 -12.78
C ARG A 14 -1.18 16.76 -11.29
N LEU A 15 -0.83 17.83 -10.59
CA LEU A 15 -0.70 17.87 -9.13
C LEU A 15 -2.02 17.49 -8.44
N ARG A 16 -3.15 18.10 -8.86
CA ARG A 16 -4.47 17.78 -8.28
C ARG A 16 -4.85 16.31 -8.46
N ARG A 17 -4.58 15.74 -9.63
CA ARG A 17 -4.77 14.29 -9.88
C ARG A 17 -3.84 13.45 -9.00
N GLY A 18 -2.57 13.83 -8.90
CA GLY A 18 -1.58 13.17 -8.05
C GLY A 18 -2.02 13.12 -6.59
N THR A 19 -2.53 14.22 -6.05
CA THR A 19 -3.06 14.27 -4.67
C THR A 19 -4.24 13.34 -4.47
N GLN A 20 -5.14 13.20 -5.47
CA GLN A 20 -6.25 12.26 -5.38
C GLN A 20 -5.76 10.81 -5.36
N THR A 21 -4.87 10.44 -6.28
CA THR A 21 -4.25 9.10 -6.30
C THR A 21 -3.49 8.80 -5.02
N MET A 22 -2.77 9.78 -4.46
CA MET A 22 -2.06 9.64 -3.19
C MET A 22 -2.99 9.36 -2.00
N ARG A 23 -4.16 10.01 -1.96
CA ARG A 23 -5.16 9.70 -0.92
C ARG A 23 -5.65 8.27 -1.06
N GLU A 24 -6.01 7.85 -2.27
CA GLU A 24 -6.50 6.50 -2.54
C GLU A 24 -5.46 5.42 -2.18
N LEU A 25 -4.18 5.66 -2.47
CA LEU A 25 -3.09 4.75 -2.10
C LEU A 25 -2.91 4.68 -0.57
N ARG A 26 -2.97 5.82 0.12
CA ARG A 26 -2.86 5.87 1.60
C ARG A 26 -4.06 5.21 2.29
N ASP A 27 -5.26 5.38 1.75
CA ASP A 27 -6.46 4.72 2.26
C ASP A 27 -6.34 3.20 2.07
N GLN A 28 -5.87 2.74 0.90
CA GLN A 28 -5.59 1.32 0.66
C GLN A 28 -4.49 0.77 1.58
N LEU A 29 -3.44 1.55 1.84
CA LEU A 29 -2.36 1.15 2.74
C LEU A 29 -2.91 0.92 4.14
N LYS A 30 -3.70 1.86 4.66
CA LYS A 30 -4.33 1.74 5.97
C LYS A 30 -5.20 0.48 6.09
N ILE A 31 -6.01 0.20 5.07
CA ILE A 31 -6.84 -1.03 5.06
C ILE A 31 -5.95 -2.28 5.04
N THR A 32 -4.86 -2.25 4.28
CA THR A 32 -3.92 -3.38 4.20
C THR A 32 -3.19 -3.59 5.54
N ASP A 33 -2.85 -2.52 6.25
CA ASP A 33 -2.28 -2.58 7.61
C ASP A 33 -3.24 -3.26 8.59
N GLU A 34 -4.51 -2.85 8.58
CA GLU A 34 -5.57 -3.46 9.41
C GLU A 34 -5.76 -4.95 9.07
N GLN A 35 -5.68 -5.32 7.79
CA GLN A 35 -5.73 -6.72 7.35
C GLN A 35 -4.51 -7.51 7.84
N LEU A 36 -3.30 -6.96 7.70
CA LEU A 36 -2.07 -7.60 8.15
C LEU A 36 -2.10 -7.88 9.66
N GLU A 37 -2.55 -6.92 10.46
CA GLU A 37 -2.70 -7.10 11.91
C GLU A 37 -3.68 -8.25 12.21
N PHE A 38 -4.88 -8.21 11.62
CA PHE A 38 -5.90 -9.24 11.83
C PHE A 38 -5.42 -10.65 11.44
N PHE A 39 -4.84 -10.80 10.24
CA PHE A 39 -4.39 -12.10 9.76
C PHE A 39 -3.13 -12.59 10.49
N SER A 40 -2.32 -11.69 11.06
CA SER A 40 -1.14 -12.05 11.85
C SER A 40 -1.58 -12.70 13.15
N ASP A 41 -2.57 -12.11 13.81
CA ASP A 41 -3.16 -12.68 15.02
C ASP A 41 -3.84 -14.03 14.74
N GLU A 42 -4.56 -14.15 13.63
CA GLU A 42 -5.18 -15.42 13.22
C GLU A 42 -4.14 -16.51 12.92
N ALA A 43 -3.06 -16.19 12.21
CA ALA A 43 -2.00 -17.13 11.90
C ALA A 43 -1.30 -17.64 13.16
N ARG A 44 -1.13 -16.76 14.16
CA ARG A 44 -0.54 -17.10 15.46
C ARG A 44 -1.45 -18.04 16.28
N ASP A 45 -2.76 -17.83 16.29
CA ASP A 45 -3.70 -18.77 16.94
C ASP A 45 -3.64 -20.16 16.28
N LYS A 46 -3.63 -20.18 14.94
CA LYS A 46 -3.53 -21.43 14.16
C LYS A 46 -2.19 -22.13 14.37
N GLU A 47 -1.09 -21.40 14.52
CA GLU A 47 0.23 -21.95 14.87
C GLU A 47 0.17 -22.71 16.19
N VAL A 48 -0.35 -22.06 17.24
CA VAL A 48 -0.52 -22.68 18.58
C VAL A 48 -1.40 -23.92 18.48
N ARG A 49 -2.50 -23.85 17.73
CA ARG A 49 -3.40 -24.99 17.55
C ARG A 49 -2.75 -26.14 16.79
N ALA A 50 -1.99 -25.86 15.73
CA ALA A 50 -1.29 -26.86 14.96
C ALA A 50 -0.24 -27.60 15.81
N MET A 51 0.47 -26.88 16.67
CA MET A 51 1.42 -27.46 17.61
C MET A 51 0.74 -28.38 18.65
N VAL A 52 -0.44 -28.01 19.14
CA VAL A 52 -1.15 -28.76 20.19
C VAL A 52 -1.92 -29.95 19.63
N ALA A 53 -2.55 -29.79 18.47
CA ALA A 53 -3.42 -30.81 17.89
C ALA A 53 -2.61 -31.91 17.17
N GLU A 54 -1.39 -31.59 16.70
CA GLU A 54 -0.51 -32.49 15.92
C GLU A 54 -1.23 -33.17 14.74
N THR A 55 -2.29 -32.55 14.22
CA THR A 55 -3.05 -33.09 13.08
C THR A 55 -2.59 -32.48 11.75
N PRO A 56 -2.62 -33.25 10.65
CA PRO A 56 -2.31 -32.72 9.32
C PRO A 56 -3.22 -31.57 8.89
N ASP A 57 -4.47 -31.56 9.37
CA ASP A 57 -5.47 -30.54 9.03
C ASP A 57 -5.12 -29.18 9.65
N SER A 58 -4.75 -29.17 10.94
CA SER A 58 -4.31 -27.94 11.63
C SER A 58 -3.00 -27.38 11.04
N ALA A 59 -2.09 -28.23 10.57
CA ALA A 59 -0.88 -27.79 9.87
C ALA A 59 -1.20 -27.12 8.52
N LEU A 60 -2.19 -27.62 7.78
CA LEU A 60 -2.65 -27.02 6.53
C LEU A 60 -3.27 -25.64 6.75
N GLU A 61 -4.14 -25.50 7.77
CA GLU A 61 -4.76 -24.22 8.12
C GLU A 61 -3.72 -23.14 8.48
N HIS A 62 -2.69 -23.52 9.25
CA HIS A 62 -1.58 -22.61 9.58
C HIS A 62 -0.82 -22.16 8.33
N HIS A 63 -0.47 -23.10 7.44
CA HIS A 63 0.23 -22.77 6.20
C HIS A 63 -0.60 -21.86 5.28
N GLN A 64 -1.91 -22.07 5.18
CA GLN A 64 -2.79 -21.16 4.43
C GLN A 64 -2.81 -19.75 5.02
N ALA A 65 -2.87 -19.63 6.36
CA ALA A 65 -2.81 -18.33 7.02
C ALA A 65 -1.46 -17.61 6.75
N GLN A 66 -0.35 -18.35 6.74
CA GLN A 66 0.96 -17.80 6.37
C GLN A 66 0.99 -17.29 4.92
N GLN A 67 0.41 -18.04 3.97
CA GLN A 67 0.34 -17.59 2.56
C GLN A 67 -0.47 -16.31 2.40
N HIS A 68 -1.57 -16.16 3.15
CA HIS A 68 -2.36 -14.92 3.13
C HIS A 68 -1.52 -13.73 3.62
N LEU A 69 -0.78 -13.90 4.71
CA LEU A 69 0.13 -12.88 5.22
C LEU A 69 1.19 -12.46 4.19
N GLU A 70 1.81 -13.42 3.51
CA GLU A 70 2.80 -13.11 2.46
C GLU A 70 2.20 -12.33 1.28
N VAL A 71 0.93 -12.58 0.93
CA VAL A 71 0.24 -11.82 -0.12
C VAL A 71 -0.03 -10.39 0.34
N PHE A 72 -0.56 -10.22 1.55
CA PHE A 72 -0.82 -8.88 2.09
C PHE A 72 0.47 -8.08 2.30
N GLN A 73 1.55 -8.72 2.74
CA GLN A 73 2.85 -8.06 2.92
C GLN A 73 3.40 -7.54 1.59
N ARG A 74 3.34 -8.36 0.53
CA ARG A 74 3.76 -7.90 -0.82
C ARG A 74 2.89 -6.76 -1.33
N HIS A 75 1.60 -6.77 -1.05
CA HIS A 75 0.71 -5.67 -1.43
C HIS A 75 1.02 -4.39 -0.65
N HIS A 76 1.24 -4.50 0.66
CA HIS A 76 1.69 -3.41 1.52
C HIS A 76 2.98 -2.78 0.97
N ASP A 77 4.00 -3.58 0.69
CA ASP A 77 5.29 -3.08 0.20
C ASP A 77 5.16 -2.38 -1.16
N TYR A 78 4.28 -2.89 -2.03
CA TYR A 78 3.91 -2.22 -3.27
C TYR A 78 3.25 -0.85 -3.03
N LEU A 79 2.29 -0.76 -2.10
CA LEU A 79 1.60 0.49 -1.78
C LEU A 79 2.57 1.53 -1.22
N VAL A 80 3.44 1.15 -0.28
CA VAL A 80 4.49 2.02 0.27
C VAL A 80 5.40 2.55 -0.84
N SER A 81 5.85 1.66 -1.73
CA SER A 81 6.72 2.05 -2.86
C SER A 81 6.01 2.99 -3.84
N ALA A 82 4.75 2.73 -4.15
CA ALA A 82 3.94 3.57 -5.05
C ALA A 82 3.72 4.96 -4.45
N ILE A 83 3.42 5.06 -3.17
CA ILE A 83 3.27 6.33 -2.44
C ILE A 83 4.56 7.15 -2.54
N ALA A 84 5.71 6.56 -2.21
CA ALA A 84 7.00 7.24 -2.29
C ALA A 84 7.32 7.73 -3.72
N GLU A 85 7.02 6.92 -4.73
CA GLU A 85 7.22 7.31 -6.13
C GLU A 85 6.29 8.46 -6.55
N HIS A 86 5.04 8.48 -6.07
CA HIS A 86 4.10 9.56 -6.33
C HIS A 86 4.50 10.86 -5.62
N GLU A 87 5.02 10.80 -4.40
CA GLU A 87 5.57 11.95 -3.67
C GLU A 87 6.76 12.56 -4.42
N ALA A 88 7.74 11.75 -4.81
CA ALA A 88 8.89 12.22 -5.59
C ALA A 88 8.49 12.89 -6.91
N ARG A 89 7.48 12.35 -7.61
CA ARG A 89 6.93 12.98 -8.83
C ARG A 89 6.18 14.28 -8.52
N GLN A 90 5.53 14.38 -7.38
CA GLN A 90 4.83 15.60 -6.96
C GLN A 90 5.84 16.71 -6.69
N ASP A 91 6.93 16.41 -5.98
CA ASP A 91 8.01 17.36 -5.70
C ASP A 91 8.62 17.88 -7.00
N GLN A 92 8.96 16.99 -7.94
CA GLN A 92 9.45 17.39 -9.28
C GLN A 92 8.49 18.28 -10.07
N LEU A 93 7.18 18.17 -9.84
CA LEU A 93 6.18 19.03 -10.48
C LEU A 93 6.05 20.38 -9.77
N LEU A 94 6.24 20.42 -8.45
CA LEU A 94 6.25 21.64 -7.66
C LEU A 94 7.49 22.49 -7.93
N ASP A 95 8.66 21.85 -8.08
CA ASP A 95 9.90 22.53 -8.47
C ASP A 95 9.71 23.28 -9.80
N LYS A 96 9.07 22.65 -10.80
CA LYS A 96 8.76 23.26 -12.11
C LYS A 96 7.77 24.44 -12.08
N LEU A 97 7.04 24.63 -10.98
CA LEU A 97 6.18 25.80 -10.78
C LEU A 97 6.90 26.92 -10.04
N THR A 98 7.97 26.59 -9.32
CA THR A 98 8.72 27.51 -8.47
C THR A 98 9.95 28.07 -9.19
N ASP A 99 10.52 27.30 -10.12
CA ASP A 99 11.56 27.71 -11.09
C ASP A 99 10.99 28.56 -12.25
#